data_AF-A0A8S3I2S5-F1
#
_entry.id   AF-A0A8S3I2S5-F1
#
_cell.length_a   1.000
_cell.length_b   1.000
_cell.length_c   1.000
_cell.angle_alpha   90.00
_cell.angle_beta   90.00
_cell.angle_gamma   90.00
#
_symmetry.space_group_name_H-M   'P 1'
#
loop_
_entity.id
_entity.type
_entity.pdbx_description
1 polymer ?
#
loop_
_entity_poly.entity_id
_entity_poly.type
_entity_poly.pdbx_seq_one_letter_code
_entity_poly.pdbx_strand_id
1 'polypeptide(L)'
;MIEKSTQIACFFFQVLLQHINIRWLSLLPSIERLIETYEPLKLYFLNDQTKTKKLTAAADNTQLLTSFFNNPDGSCTLNFLENVLVDIQQAELNLQRTWTTAVDLYRIITNLMKKLEQRLNDKYFGTVIEYINSHFEPEKNSTKHYQF
;
A
#
# COMPACT_ATOMS: atom_id res chain seq x y z
N MET A 1 4.36 39.59 -19.35
CA MET A 1 3.22 38.64 -19.43
C MET A 1 3.67 37.20 -19.14
N ILE A 2 4.86 36.79 -19.60
CA ILE A 2 5.42 35.44 -19.38
C ILE A 2 5.72 35.14 -17.91
N GLU A 3 6.30 36.08 -17.14
CA GLU A 3 6.61 35.89 -15.70
C GLU A 3 5.38 35.62 -14.82
N LYS A 4 4.25 36.26 -15.12
CA LYS A 4 3.01 36.04 -14.37
C LYS A 4 2.44 34.64 -14.66
N SER A 5 2.55 34.16 -15.91
CA SER A 5 2.11 32.82 -16.27
C SER A 5 2.98 31.72 -15.64
N THR A 6 4.30 31.91 -15.55
CA THR A 6 5.18 30.96 -14.84
C THR A 6 4.97 30.97 -13.33
N GLN A 7 4.73 32.14 -12.71
CA GLN A 7 4.39 32.21 -11.28
C GLN A 7 3.08 31.49 -10.96
N ILE A 8 2.04 31.65 -11.79
CA ILE A 8 0.74 30.97 -11.62
C ILE A 8 0.90 29.46 -11.80
N ALA A 9 1.69 29.01 -12.79
CA ALA A 9 1.96 27.58 -13.00
C ALA A 9 2.73 26.95 -11.81
N CYS A 10 3.75 27.64 -11.28
CA CYS A 10 4.47 27.19 -10.09
C CYS A 10 3.55 27.11 -8.87
N PHE A 11 2.67 28.10 -8.67
CA PHE A 11 1.72 28.11 -7.56
C PHE A 11 0.72 26.96 -7.64
N PHE A 12 0.07 26.75 -8.80
CA PHE A 12 -0.87 25.64 -8.98
C PHE A 12 -0.19 24.27 -8.84
N PHE A 13 1.03 24.12 -9.35
CA PHE A 13 1.81 22.91 -9.20
C PHE A 13 2.13 22.63 -7.72
N GLN A 14 2.47 23.66 -6.95
CA GLN A 14 2.75 23.54 -5.52
C GLN A 14 1.49 23.18 -4.70
N VAL A 15 0.33 23.75 -5.03
CA VAL A 15 -0.96 23.40 -4.39
C VAL A 15 -1.40 21.97 -4.74
N LEU A 16 -1.27 21.56 -6.01
CA LEU A 16 -1.54 20.19 -6.44
C LEU A 16 -0.63 19.19 -5.73
N LEU A 17 0.67 19.51 -5.65
CA LEU A 17 1.62 18.71 -4.89
C LEU A 17 1.18 18.59 -3.43
N GLN A 18 0.83 19.68 -2.74
CA GLN A 18 0.42 19.61 -1.32
C GLN A 18 -0.75 18.66 -1.06
N HIS A 19 -1.80 18.68 -1.88
CA HIS A 19 -2.95 17.80 -1.66
C HIS A 19 -2.66 16.33 -1.99
N ILE A 20 -1.88 16.08 -3.04
CA ILE A 20 -1.47 14.72 -3.45
C ILE A 20 -0.52 14.15 -2.38
N ASN A 21 0.45 14.94 -1.94
CA ASN A 21 1.43 14.61 -0.92
C ASN A 21 0.80 14.15 0.40
N ILE A 22 -0.21 14.86 0.91
CA ILE A 22 -0.88 14.49 2.17
C ILE A 22 -1.55 13.11 2.04
N ARG A 23 -2.13 12.80 0.87
CA ARG A 23 -2.84 11.55 0.64
C ARG A 23 -1.89 10.35 0.62
N TRP A 24 -0.77 10.46 -0.07
CA TRP A 24 0.20 9.37 -0.13
C TRP A 24 1.04 9.23 1.13
N LEU A 25 1.39 10.35 1.79
CA LEU A 25 2.08 10.30 3.08
C LEU A 25 1.20 9.69 4.19
N SER A 26 -0.12 9.81 4.10
CA SER A 26 -1.04 9.17 5.05
C SER A 26 -1.20 7.66 4.81
N LEU A 27 -0.81 7.14 3.65
CA LEU A 27 -1.09 5.77 3.26
C LEU A 27 -0.30 4.76 4.10
N LEU A 28 1.01 4.97 4.27
CA LEU A 28 1.83 4.10 5.14
C LEU A 28 1.28 4.05 6.58
N PRO A 29 1.08 5.17 7.31
CA PRO A 29 0.58 5.12 8.67
C PRO A 29 -0.87 4.62 8.77
N SER A 30 -1.62 4.60 7.68
CA SER A 30 -2.93 3.93 7.63
C SER A 30 -2.79 2.40 7.50
N ILE A 31 -1.83 1.91 6.70
CA ILE A 31 -1.54 0.49 6.57
C ILE A 31 -0.92 -0.06 7.85
N GLU A 32 0.03 0.65 8.48
CA GLU A 32 0.63 0.28 9.77
C GLU A 32 -0.48 0.09 10.82
N ARG A 33 -1.39 1.06 10.95
CA ARG A 33 -2.55 0.96 11.86
C ARG A 33 -3.46 -0.21 11.52
N LEU A 34 -3.66 -0.52 10.24
CA LEU A 34 -4.48 -1.64 9.80
C LEU A 34 -3.83 -2.99 10.16
N ILE A 35 -2.50 -3.09 10.11
CA ILE A 35 -1.73 -4.26 10.54
C ILE A 35 -1.83 -4.42 12.06
N GLU A 36 -1.61 -3.35 12.82
CA GLU A 36 -1.71 -3.36 14.30
C GLU A 36 -3.10 -3.78 14.79
N THR A 37 -4.14 -3.36 14.07
CA THR A 37 -5.55 -3.64 14.42
C THR A 37 -6.16 -4.79 13.62
N TYR A 38 -5.33 -5.57 12.90
CA TYR A 38 -5.79 -6.60 11.97
C TYR A 38 -6.71 -7.64 12.63
N GLU A 39 -6.28 -8.21 13.76
CA GLU A 39 -7.04 -9.28 14.43
C GLU A 39 -8.38 -8.78 15.01
N PRO A 40 -8.43 -7.65 15.74
CA PRO A 40 -9.71 -7.05 16.15
C PRO A 40 -10.66 -6.74 14.99
N LEU A 41 -10.13 -6.23 13.88
CA LEU A 41 -10.94 -5.91 12.70
C LEU A 41 -11.46 -7.18 12.02
N LYS A 42 -10.62 -8.21 11.88
CA LYS A 42 -11.01 -9.52 11.38
C LYS A 42 -12.18 -10.09 12.19
N LEU A 43 -12.06 -10.12 13.52
CA LEU A 43 -13.14 -10.59 14.40
C LEU A 43 -14.42 -9.75 14.24
N TYR A 44 -14.30 -8.43 14.14
CA TYR A 44 -15.44 -7.54 13.93
C TYR A 44 -16.18 -7.85 12.62
N PHE A 45 -15.46 -7.91 11.50
CA PHE A 45 -16.05 -8.13 10.18
C PHE A 45 -16.53 -9.57 9.93
N LEU A 46 -15.96 -10.56 10.63
CA LEU A 46 -16.37 -11.96 10.50
C LEU A 46 -17.53 -12.35 11.44
N ASN A 47 -17.61 -11.77 12.63
CA ASN A 47 -18.67 -12.10 13.60
C ASN A 47 -20.00 -11.36 13.33
N ASP A 48 -19.98 -10.18 12.70
CA ASP A 48 -21.19 -9.35 12.51
C ASP A 48 -22.00 -9.70 11.24
N GLN A 49 -22.17 -11.00 10.93
CA GLN A 49 -22.96 -11.47 9.77
C GLN A 49 -24.46 -11.14 9.85
N THR A 50 -24.94 -10.62 10.98
CA THR A 50 -26.36 -10.26 11.17
C THR A 50 -26.71 -8.83 10.77
N LYS A 51 -25.72 -7.92 10.63
CA LYS A 51 -25.95 -6.52 10.18
C LYS A 51 -25.67 -6.25 8.71
N THR A 52 -24.96 -7.14 8.02
CA THR A 52 -24.57 -7.00 6.60
C THR A 52 -25.75 -6.99 5.62
N LYS A 53 -26.96 -7.40 6.05
CA LYS A 53 -28.18 -7.35 5.22
C LYS A 53 -28.82 -5.96 5.07
N LYS A 54 -28.35 -4.91 5.76
CA LYS A 54 -29.12 -3.63 5.86
C LYS A 54 -28.58 -2.39 5.16
N LEU A 55 -27.45 -2.39 4.47
CA LEU A 55 -27.01 -1.21 3.70
C LEU A 55 -26.78 -1.56 2.23
N THR A 56 -27.67 -1.14 1.34
CA THR A 56 -27.66 -1.50 -0.09
C THR A 56 -26.52 -0.90 -0.92
N ALA A 57 -25.71 0.01 -0.36
CA ALA A 57 -24.45 0.50 -0.96
C ALA A 57 -23.20 0.18 -0.13
N ALA A 58 -23.35 -0.08 1.18
CA ALA A 58 -22.24 -0.58 1.99
C ALA A 58 -22.13 -2.10 1.95
N ALA A 59 -23.12 -2.82 1.42
CA ALA A 59 -23.09 -4.26 1.25
C ALA A 59 -21.90 -4.69 0.38
N ASP A 60 -21.63 -3.97 -0.72
CA ASP A 60 -20.53 -4.29 -1.64
C ASP A 60 -19.16 -4.10 -0.97
N ASN A 61 -18.97 -2.98 -0.27
CA ASN A 61 -17.72 -2.70 0.46
C ASN A 61 -17.55 -3.64 1.66
N THR A 62 -18.64 -3.97 2.35
CA THR A 62 -18.61 -4.90 3.48
C THR A 62 -18.30 -6.31 2.99
N GLN A 63 -18.87 -6.73 1.85
CA GLN A 63 -18.57 -8.02 1.24
C GLN A 63 -17.10 -8.12 0.80
N LEU A 64 -16.53 -7.04 0.27
CA LEU A 64 -15.11 -6.96 -0.09
C LEU A 64 -14.19 -7.02 1.13
N LEU A 65 -14.56 -6.35 2.23
CA LEU A 65 -13.80 -6.44 3.49
C LEU A 65 -13.92 -7.83 4.10
N THR A 66 -15.12 -8.40 4.12
CA THR A 66 -15.34 -9.76 4.61
C THR A 66 -14.58 -10.79 3.75
N SER A 67 -14.51 -10.63 2.43
CA SER A 67 -13.70 -11.51 1.58
C SER A 67 -12.21 -11.33 1.82
N PHE A 68 -11.74 -10.10 2.03
CA PHE A 68 -10.36 -9.80 2.38
C PHE A 68 -9.94 -10.42 3.73
N PHE A 69 -10.75 -10.25 4.79
CA PHE A 69 -10.45 -10.81 6.13
C PHE A 69 -10.67 -12.32 6.23
N ASN A 70 -11.46 -12.91 5.33
CA ASN A 70 -11.55 -14.38 5.18
C ASN A 70 -10.36 -14.97 4.42
N ASN A 71 -9.63 -14.18 3.63
CA ASN A 71 -8.46 -14.66 2.93
C ASN A 71 -7.30 -14.87 3.92
N PRO A 72 -6.72 -16.08 4.03
CA PRO A 72 -5.55 -16.32 4.87
C PRO A 72 -4.36 -15.41 4.52
N ASP A 73 -4.25 -14.97 3.26
CA ASP A 73 -3.16 -14.13 2.77
C ASP A 73 -3.41 -12.63 2.99
N GLY A 74 -4.54 -12.24 3.59
CA GLY A 74 -4.89 -10.83 3.80
C GLY A 74 -3.85 -10.09 4.66
N SER A 75 -3.38 -10.73 5.74
CA SER A 75 -2.33 -10.17 6.59
C SER A 75 -0.99 -10.08 5.86
N CYS A 76 -0.62 -11.11 5.09
CA CYS A 76 0.59 -11.12 4.26
C CYS A 76 0.59 -9.97 3.25
N THR A 77 -0.56 -9.73 2.62
CA THR A 77 -0.75 -8.67 1.64
C THR A 77 -0.53 -7.28 2.26
N LEU A 78 -1.01 -7.05 3.48
CA LEU A 78 -0.80 -5.77 4.18
C LEU A 78 0.67 -5.56 4.56
N ASN A 79 1.32 -6.60 5.09
CA ASN A 79 2.74 -6.55 5.42
C ASN A 79 3.59 -6.30 4.15
N PHE A 80 3.18 -6.85 3.01
CA PHE A 80 3.86 -6.61 1.73
C PHE A 80 3.71 -5.15 1.31
N LEU A 81 2.48 -4.62 1.40
CA LEU A 81 2.19 -3.24 1.08
C LEU A 81 2.98 -2.28 1.97
N GLU A 82 3.02 -2.51 3.28
CA GLU A 82 3.82 -1.73 4.22
C GLU A 82 5.30 -1.67 3.78
N ASN A 83 5.90 -2.83 3.47
CA ASN A 83 7.30 -2.93 3.07
C ASN A 83 7.62 -2.12 1.81
N VAL A 84 6.70 -2.07 0.83
CA VAL A 84 6.87 -1.28 -0.40
C VAL A 84 6.61 0.21 -0.14
N LEU A 85 5.60 0.53 0.67
CA LEU A 85 5.18 1.89 0.96
C LEU A 85 6.25 2.70 1.70
N VAL A 86 7.12 2.06 2.49
CA VAL A 86 8.27 2.72 3.12
C VAL A 86 9.18 3.42 2.08
N ASP A 87 9.53 2.73 1.00
CA ASP A 87 10.40 3.31 -0.03
C ASP A 87 9.69 4.40 -0.85
N ILE A 88 8.38 4.23 -1.10
CA ILE A 88 7.55 5.23 -1.78
C ILE A 88 7.43 6.50 -0.94
N GLN A 89 7.08 6.37 0.34
CA GLN A 89 6.93 7.50 1.26
C GLN A 89 8.26 8.26 1.41
N GLN A 90 9.38 7.54 1.47
CA GLN A 90 10.70 8.18 1.52
C GLN A 90 11.01 8.99 0.24
N ALA A 91 10.61 8.49 -0.94
CA ALA A 91 10.75 9.23 -2.19
C ALA A 91 9.85 10.48 -2.21
N GLU A 92 8.62 10.37 -1.73
CA GLU A 92 7.70 11.51 -1.62
C GLU A 92 8.20 12.61 -0.68
N LEU A 93 8.72 12.23 0.50
CA LEU A 93 9.35 13.18 1.42
C LEU A 93 10.55 13.90 0.76
N ASN A 94 11.30 13.20 -0.09
CA ASN A 94 12.39 13.82 -0.83
C ASN A 94 11.91 14.78 -1.93
N LEU A 95 10.75 14.52 -2.54
CA LEU A 95 10.14 15.40 -3.54
C LEU A 95 9.56 16.68 -2.92
N GLN A 96 9.15 16.61 -1.66
CA GLN A 96 8.54 17.72 -0.90
C GLN A 96 9.53 18.78 -0.40
N ARG A 97 10.82 18.63 -0.72
CA ARG A 97 11.83 19.64 -0.36
C ARG A 97 11.47 20.98 -1.02
N THR A 98 11.77 22.08 -0.31
CA THR A 98 11.44 23.45 -0.73
C THR A 98 11.96 23.80 -2.12
N TRP A 99 13.06 23.17 -2.52
CA TRP A 99 13.65 23.31 -3.85
C TRP A 99 13.99 21.92 -4.39
N THR A 100 13.24 21.47 -5.39
CA THR A 100 13.48 20.23 -6.12
C THR A 100 13.74 20.59 -7.58
N THR A 101 14.98 20.45 -8.05
CA THR A 101 15.32 20.70 -9.45
C THR A 101 14.87 19.53 -10.34
N ALA A 102 14.80 19.72 -11.66
CA ALA A 102 14.53 18.62 -12.59
C ALA A 102 15.56 17.48 -12.49
N VAL A 103 16.82 17.81 -12.16
CA VAL A 103 17.89 16.84 -11.93
C VAL A 103 17.62 16.04 -10.64
N ASP A 104 17.17 16.72 -9.58
CA ASP A 104 16.79 16.05 -8.32
C ASP A 104 15.58 15.15 -8.53
N LEU A 105 14.57 15.60 -9.25
CA LEU A 105 13.39 14.82 -9.60
C LEU A 105 13.78 13.53 -10.32
N TYR A 106 14.59 13.65 -11.39
CA TYR A 106 15.09 12.50 -12.14
C TYR A 106 15.84 11.53 -11.22
N ARG A 107 16.77 12.06 -10.41
CA ARG A 107 17.54 11.25 -9.46
C ARG A 107 16.66 10.52 -8.44
N ILE A 108 15.67 11.20 -7.85
CA ILE A 108 14.77 10.61 -6.86
C ILE A 108 13.95 9.48 -7.49
N ILE A 109 13.37 9.71 -8.66
CA ILE A 109 12.56 8.71 -9.37
C ILE A 109 13.42 7.52 -9.80
N THR A 110 14.59 7.76 -10.41
CA THR A 110 15.49 6.68 -10.83
C THR A 110 15.97 5.84 -9.63
N ASN A 111 16.26 6.47 -8.50
CA ASN A 111 16.66 5.75 -7.29
C ASN A 111 15.52 4.90 -6.72
N LEU A 112 14.28 5.42 -6.72
CA LEU A 112 13.10 4.65 -6.33
C LEU A 112 12.91 3.44 -7.25
N MET A 113 12.95 3.64 -8.57
CA MET A 113 12.81 2.55 -9.55
C MET A 113 13.86 1.46 -9.34
N LYS A 114 15.14 1.84 -9.19
CA LYS A 114 16.22 0.89 -8.93
C LYS A 114 16.00 0.08 -7.65
N LYS A 115 15.54 0.72 -6.57
CA LYS A 115 15.22 0.02 -5.32
C LYS A 115 14.09 -0.99 -5.50
N LEU A 116 13.03 -0.62 -6.22
CA LEU A 116 11.90 -1.51 -6.48
C LEU A 116 12.29 -2.69 -7.39
N GLU A 117 13.06 -2.43 -8.45
CA GLU A 117 13.61 -3.46 -9.33
C GLU A 117 14.53 -4.42 -8.56
N GLN A 118 15.40 -3.88 -7.71
CA GLN A 118 16.28 -4.69 -6.88
C GLN A 118 15.48 -5.59 -5.92
N ARG A 119 14.48 -5.05 -5.22
CA ARG A 119 13.61 -5.86 -4.35
C ARG A 119 12.86 -6.95 -5.11
N LEU A 120 12.41 -6.66 -6.33
CA LEU A 120 11.75 -7.63 -7.19
C LEU A 120 12.70 -8.75 -7.61
N ASN A 121 13.95 -8.43 -7.92
CA ASN A 121 15.00 -9.42 -8.24
C ASN A 121 15.40 -10.25 -7.02
N ASP A 122 15.53 -9.61 -5.86
CA ASP A 122 15.92 -10.23 -4.60
C ASP A 122 14.79 -11.08 -3.98
N LYS A 123 13.55 -10.99 -4.53
CA LYS A 123 12.32 -11.56 -3.96
C LYS A 123 12.15 -11.19 -2.48
N TYR A 124 12.63 -9.99 -2.12
CA TYR A 124 12.62 -9.52 -0.75
C TYR A 124 11.29 -8.84 -0.44
N PHE A 125 10.45 -9.55 0.31
CA PHE A 125 9.10 -9.10 0.67
C PHE A 125 8.99 -8.62 2.13
N GLY A 126 10.09 -8.64 2.88
CA GLY A 126 10.16 -8.27 4.29
C GLY A 126 10.25 -9.49 5.21
N THR A 127 10.99 -9.34 6.32
CA THR A 127 11.27 -10.41 7.28
C THR A 127 10.01 -11.00 7.92
N VAL A 128 8.97 -10.18 8.08
CA VAL A 128 7.67 -10.62 8.61
C VAL A 128 6.99 -11.58 7.62
N ILE A 129 7.10 -11.37 6.31
CA ILE A 129 6.52 -12.26 5.31
C ILE A 129 7.33 -13.55 5.19
N GLU A 130 8.65 -13.48 5.30
CA GLU A 130 9.50 -14.67 5.38
C GLU A 130 9.15 -15.52 6.61
N TYR A 131 8.94 -14.88 7.77
CA TYR A 131 8.48 -15.54 8.99
C TYR A 131 7.07 -16.13 8.83
N ILE A 132 6.13 -15.40 8.24
CA ILE A 132 4.78 -15.91 7.98
C ILE A 132 4.85 -17.09 7.01
N ASN A 133 5.60 -16.99 5.91
CA ASN A 133 5.77 -18.08 4.95
C ASN A 133 6.47 -19.30 5.55
N SER A 134 7.39 -19.13 6.51
CA SER A 134 8.05 -20.26 7.19
C SER A 134 7.16 -20.94 8.22
N HIS A 135 6.14 -20.24 8.76
CA HIS A 135 5.17 -20.79 9.71
C HIS A 135 3.87 -21.27 9.04
N PHE A 136 3.61 -20.83 7.81
CA PHE A 136 2.62 -21.39 6.89
C PHE A 136 3.28 -22.48 6.02
N GLU A 137 3.90 -23.50 6.62
CA GLU A 137 4.08 -24.76 5.87
C GLU A 137 2.70 -25.40 5.67
N PRO A 138 2.34 -25.79 4.44
CA PRO A 138 1.06 -26.41 4.16
C PRO A 138 0.98 -27.76 4.88
N GLU A 139 -0.15 -28.04 5.52
CA GLU A 139 -0.57 -29.42 5.72
C GLU A 139 -0.46 -30.14 4.36
N LYS A 140 0.55 -31.01 4.26
CA LYS A 140 0.89 -31.78 3.08
C LYS A 140 -0.33 -32.58 2.59
N ASN A 141 -0.44 -32.66 1.26
CA ASN A 141 -1.05 -33.73 0.47
C ASN A 141 -2.59 -33.81 0.43
N SER A 142 -3.17 -33.15 -0.57
CA SER A 142 -4.09 -33.85 -1.47
C SER A 142 -3.95 -33.34 -2.90
N THR A 143 -3.21 -34.14 -3.66
CA THR A 143 -3.02 -34.10 -5.11
C THR A 143 -4.37 -33.90 -5.81
N LYS A 144 -4.53 -32.80 -6.54
CA LYS A 144 -5.37 -32.79 -7.74
C LYS A 144 -4.57 -32.22 -8.89
N HIS A 145 -4.02 -33.16 -9.66
CA HIS A 145 -3.56 -32.94 -11.02
C HIS A 145 -4.66 -32.23 -11.79
N TYR A 146 -4.41 -31.00 -12.24
CA TYR A 146 -5.07 -30.46 -13.42
C TYR A 146 -4.05 -30.52 -14.55
N GLN A 147 -4.24 -31.48 -15.45
CA GLN A 147 -3.63 -31.46 -16.77
C GLN A 147 -4.45 -30.48 -17.62
N PHE A 148 -3.73 -29.63 -18.37
CA PHE A 148 -4.29 -28.79 -19.42
C PHE A 148 -4.74 -29.63 -20.62
#